data_AF-A0A9R0DXI6-F1
#
_entry.id   AF-A0A9R0DXI6-F1
#
_cell.length_a   1.000
_cell.length_b   1.000
_cell.length_c   1.000
_cell.angle_alpha   90.00
_cell.angle_beta   90.00
_cell.angle_gamma   90.00
#
_symmetry.space_group_name_H-M   'P 1'
#
loop_
_entity.id
_entity.type
_entity.pdbx_description
1 polymer ?
#
loop_
_entity_poly.entity_id
_entity_poly.type
_entity_poly.pdbx_seq_one_letter_code
_entity_poly.pdbx_strand_id
1 'polypeptide(L)'
;MTLYWDRSIITDRTIVANKPDIVVIDRQARRTMIIDITIPHDENLVKAEKDKQIKYLDLAHEVVDMWNVDSAIVVLIVVSVNGLIPNSLDNHLRRLGLGGWIKGLMQKAVLLETACIVRRFLSLEP
;
A
#
# COMPACT_ATOMS: atom_id res chain seq x y z
N MET A 1 19.64 -5.10 -0.56
CA MET A 1 18.26 -4.59 -0.46
C MET A 1 18.32 -3.13 -0.05
N THR A 2 17.54 -2.27 -0.70
CA THR A 2 17.39 -0.84 -0.34
C THR A 2 15.91 -0.56 -0.05
N LEU A 3 15.63 0.20 1.01
CA LEU A 3 14.28 0.56 1.44
C LEU A 3 14.13 2.08 1.42
N TYR A 4 13.13 2.59 0.71
CA TYR A 4 12.69 3.97 0.80
C TYR A 4 11.35 4.04 1.54
N TRP A 5 11.21 5.05 2.39
CA TRP A 5 10.02 5.29 3.20
C TRP A 5 9.55 6.73 2.99
N ASP A 6 8.29 6.90 2.59
CA ASP A 6 7.62 8.18 2.34
C ASP A 6 8.46 9.15 1.46
N ARG A 7 9.08 8.62 0.41
CA ARG A 7 9.91 9.39 -0.54
C ARG A 7 9.27 9.45 -1.91
N SER A 8 9.23 10.65 -2.48
CA SER A 8 8.86 10.84 -3.88
C SER A 8 9.94 10.28 -4.79
N ILE A 9 9.52 9.53 -5.81
CA ILE A 9 10.36 9.07 -6.91
C ILE A 9 10.34 10.15 -7.98
N ILE A 10 11.52 10.68 -8.32
CA ILE A 10 11.67 11.58 -9.46
C ILE A 10 11.67 10.70 -10.70
N THR A 11 10.76 10.96 -11.63
CA THR A 11 10.59 10.22 -12.88
C THR A 11 10.80 11.13 -14.08
N ASP A 12 11.25 10.57 -15.21
CA ASP A 12 11.49 11.34 -16.43
C ASP A 12 10.18 11.85 -17.05
N ARG A 13 9.11 11.04 -16.96
CA ARG A 13 7.74 11.48 -17.27
C ARG A 13 7.04 12.03 -16.03
N THR A 14 6.14 12.98 -16.24
CA THR A 14 5.29 13.50 -15.17
C THR A 14 4.29 12.46 -14.71
N ILE A 15 4.55 11.84 -13.55
CA ILE A 15 3.61 10.96 -12.86
C ILE A 15 3.05 11.68 -11.63
N VAL A 16 1.71 11.78 -11.55
CA VAL A 16 1.03 12.43 -10.43
C VAL A 16 1.18 11.62 -9.14
N ALA A 17 1.12 10.28 -9.23
CA ALA A 17 1.21 9.37 -8.09
C ALA A 17 2.65 8.82 -7.92
N ASN A 18 3.61 9.70 -7.67
CA ASN A 18 5.04 9.34 -7.59
C ASN A 18 5.57 9.19 -6.16
N LYS A 19 4.73 9.29 -5.13
CA LYS A 19 5.11 9.19 -3.71
C LYS A 19 4.42 8.00 -3.03
N PRO A 20 4.91 6.77 -3.24
CA PRO A 20 4.44 5.61 -2.49
C PRO A 20 4.92 5.65 -1.04
N ASP A 21 4.18 4.98 -0.15
CA ASP A 21 4.55 4.89 1.27
C ASP A 21 5.88 4.16 1.46
N ILE A 22 6.09 3.07 0.72
CA ILE A 22 7.27 2.22 0.84
C ILE A 22 7.73 1.76 -0.54
N VAL A 23 9.05 1.77 -0.76
CA VAL A 23 9.67 1.16 -1.94
C VAL A 23 10.77 0.24 -1.49
N VAL A 24 10.73 -1.01 -1.95
CA VAL A 24 11.77 -2.01 -1.69
C VAL A 24 12.47 -2.32 -3.00
N ILE A 25 13.79 -2.13 -3.04
CA ILE A 25 14.62 -2.46 -4.21
C ILE A 25 15.50 -3.64 -3.84
N ASP A 26 15.26 -4.76 -4.51
CA ASP A 26 16.13 -5.91 -4.50
C ASP A 26 17.02 -5.91 -5.74
N ARG A 27 18.28 -5.47 -5.56
CA ARG A 27 19.28 -5.44 -6.63
C ARG A 27 19.77 -6.84 -7.02
N GLN A 28 19.71 -7.82 -6.12
CA GLN A 28 20.14 -9.19 -6.43
C GLN A 28 19.09 -9.89 -7.29
N ALA A 29 17.82 -9.77 -6.90
CA ALA A 29 16.70 -10.30 -7.68
C ALA A 29 16.27 -9.40 -8.85
N ARG A 30 16.96 -8.27 -9.07
CA ARG A 30 16.62 -7.23 -10.06
C ARG A 30 15.12 -6.90 -10.05
N ARG A 31 14.57 -6.68 -8.86
CA ARG A 31 13.13 -6.48 -8.66
C ARG A 31 12.87 -5.32 -7.71
N THR A 32 11.85 -4.53 -8.03
CA THR A 32 11.35 -3.46 -7.15
C THR A 32 9.93 -3.80 -6.68
N MET A 33 9.60 -3.44 -5.45
CA MET A 33 8.24 -3.50 -4.90
C MET A 33 7.82 -2.10 -4.48
N ILE A 34 6.71 -1.63 -5.06
CA ILE A 34 6.07 -0.35 -4.72
C ILE A 34 4.89 -0.71 -3.83
N ILE A 35 4.94 -0.29 -2.57
CA ILE A 35 3.96 -0.66 -1.55
C ILE A 35 3.25 0.61 -1.08
N ASP A 36 1.93 0.55 -1.08
CA ASP A 36 1.08 1.64 -0.62
C ASP A 36 0.01 1.09 0.32
N ILE A 37 -0.23 1.81 1.41
CA ILE A 37 -1.15 1.44 2.48
C ILE A 37 -2.33 2.39 2.43
N THR A 38 -3.56 1.86 2.51
CA THR A 38 -4.76 2.68 2.42
C THR A 38 -5.88 2.17 3.29
N ILE A 39 -6.56 3.10 3.95
CA ILE A 39 -7.66 2.81 4.87
C ILE A 39 -8.93 3.53 4.39
N PRO A 40 -9.67 2.97 3.41
CA PRO A 40 -10.87 3.60 2.88
C PRO A 40 -12.11 3.28 3.73
N HIS A 41 -13.21 3.99 3.44
CA HIS A 41 -14.53 3.55 3.88
C HIS A 41 -14.96 2.28 3.13
N ASP A 42 -15.80 1.44 3.75
CA ASP A 42 -16.20 0.13 3.24
C ASP A 42 -16.75 0.19 1.81
N GLU A 43 -17.65 1.13 1.55
CA GLU A 43 -18.28 1.34 0.23
C GLU A 43 -17.27 1.72 -0.86
N ASN A 44 -16.19 2.38 -0.47
CA ASN A 44 -15.16 2.86 -1.38
C ASN A 44 -13.98 1.90 -1.53
N LEU A 45 -13.98 0.75 -0.84
CA LEU A 45 -12.87 -0.20 -0.79
C LEU A 45 -12.40 -0.61 -2.19
N VAL A 46 -13.32 -1.11 -3.01
CA VAL A 46 -13.03 -1.61 -4.37
C VAL A 46 -12.59 -0.48 -5.30
N LYS A 47 -13.19 0.70 -5.17
CA LYS A 47 -12.85 1.87 -5.98
C LYS A 47 -11.45 2.38 -5.64
N ALA A 48 -11.16 2.55 -4.35
CA ALA A 48 -9.86 3.02 -3.87
C ALA A 48 -8.72 2.08 -4.28
N GLU A 49 -8.94 0.76 -4.21
CA GLU A 49 -7.98 -0.23 -4.67
C GLU A 49 -7.69 -0.09 -6.17
N LYS A 50 -8.73 -0.06 -7.01
CA LYS A 50 -8.56 0.06 -8.47
C LYS A 50 -7.90 1.36 -8.88
N ASP A 51 -8.35 2.48 -8.30
CA ASP A 51 -7.80 3.80 -8.61
C ASP A 51 -6.31 3.87 -8.25
N LYS A 52 -5.90 3.30 -7.11
CA LYS A 52 -4.48 3.23 -6.72
C LYS A 52 -3.69 2.25 -7.59
N GLN A 53 -4.29 1.11 -7.94
CA GLN A 53 -3.64 0.12 -8.81
C GLN A 53 -3.28 0.72 -10.17
N ILE A 54 -4.19 1.46 -10.78
CA ILE A 54 -3.96 2.14 -12.07
C ILE A 54 -2.86 3.18 -11.92
N LYS A 55 -2.95 4.04 -10.91
CA LYS A 55 -1.97 5.12 -10.66
C LYS A 55 -0.54 4.61 -10.48
N TYR A 56 -0.36 3.55 -9.70
CA TYR A 56 0.97 3.00 -9.44
C TYR A 56 1.48 2.07 -10.52
N LEU A 57 0.63 1.60 -11.44
CA LEU A 57 1.08 0.82 -12.59
C LEU A 57 1.96 1.66 -13.52
N ASP A 58 1.57 2.92 -13.76
CA ASP A 58 2.39 3.85 -14.56
C ASP A 58 3.76 4.09 -13.90
N LEU A 59 3.78 4.29 -12.57
CA LEU A 59 5.02 4.42 -11.81
C LEU A 59 5.88 3.15 -11.89
N ALA A 60 5.26 1.97 -11.84
CA ALA A 60 5.99 0.71 -11.93
C ALA A 60 6.70 0.56 -13.28
N HIS A 61 6.07 0.95 -14.39
CA HIS A 61 6.70 0.92 -15.71
C HIS A 61 7.91 1.87 -15.78
N GLU A 62 7.76 3.12 -15.35
CA GLU A 62 8.88 4.08 -15.35
C GLU A 62 10.03 3.61 -14.44
N VAL A 63 9.71 3.02 -13.28
CA VAL A 63 10.72 2.47 -12.35
C VAL A 63 11.53 1.34 -12.98
N VAL A 64 10.91 0.47 -13.79
CA VAL A 64 11.60 -0.61 -14.51
C VAL A 64 12.66 -0.03 -15.43
N ASP A 65 12.28 0.95 -16.24
CA ASP A 65 13.15 1.58 -17.22
C ASP A 65 14.27 2.39 -16.54
N MET A 66 13.91 3.24 -15.58
CA MET A 66 14.85 4.15 -14.91
C MET A 66 15.88 3.44 -14.04
N TRP A 67 15.48 2.38 -13.33
CA TRP A 67 16.36 1.69 -12.39
C TRP A 67 16.97 0.42 -12.98
N ASN A 68 16.69 0.12 -14.25
CA ASN A 68 17.19 -1.05 -14.97
C ASN A 68 17.01 -2.34 -14.15
N VAL A 69 15.77 -2.56 -13.70
CA VAL A 69 15.32 -3.78 -13.00
C VAL A 69 14.45 -4.62 -13.93
N ASP A 70 14.33 -5.92 -13.69
CA ASP A 70 13.56 -6.81 -14.58
C ASP A 70 12.04 -6.70 -14.33
N SER A 71 11.64 -6.30 -13.12
CA SER A 71 10.22 -6.08 -12.79
C SER A 71 10.02 -5.11 -11.63
N ALA A 72 8.94 -4.34 -11.69
CA ALA A 72 8.41 -3.58 -10.57
C ALA A 72 6.99 -4.07 -10.25
N ILE A 73 6.75 -4.43 -8.99
CA ILE A 73 5.49 -5.00 -8.55
C ILE A 73 4.79 -4.04 -7.60
N VAL A 74 3.56 -3.67 -7.96
CA VAL A 74 2.67 -2.88 -7.11
C VAL A 74 2.00 -3.78 -6.09
N VAL A 75 2.07 -3.37 -4.83
CA VAL A 75 1.48 -4.05 -3.68
C VAL A 75 0.61 -3.05 -2.93
N LEU A 76 -0.69 -3.33 -2.89
CA LEU A 76 -1.64 -2.47 -2.19
C LEU A 76 -2.07 -3.18 -0.90
N ILE A 77 -1.82 -2.53 0.23
CA ILE A 77 -2.29 -2.96 1.54
C ILE A 77 -3.54 -2.15 1.85
N VAL A 78 -4.70 -2.73 1.56
CA VAL A 78 -6.01 -2.10 1.71
C VAL A 78 -6.77 -2.75 2.85
N VAL A 79 -7.18 -1.96 3.84
CA VAL A 79 -8.04 -2.41 4.96
C VAL A 79 -9.05 -1.33 5.25
N SER A 80 -10.35 -1.62 5.27
CA SER A 80 -11.34 -0.59 5.55
C SER A 80 -11.32 -0.13 7.02
N VAL A 81 -11.88 1.05 7.30
CA VAL A 81 -12.02 1.59 8.67
C VAL A 81 -12.74 0.65 9.65
N ASN A 82 -13.65 -0.20 9.14
CA ASN A 82 -14.39 -1.21 9.91
C ASN A 82 -13.70 -2.59 9.89
N GLY A 83 -12.48 -2.68 9.36
CA GLY A 83 -11.71 -3.92 9.28
C GLY A 83 -12.13 -4.86 8.15
N LEU A 84 -12.84 -4.38 7.12
CA LEU A 84 -13.11 -5.17 5.93
C LEU A 84 -11.81 -5.32 5.11
N ILE A 85 -11.45 -6.57 4.80
CA ILE A 85 -10.25 -6.89 4.04
C ILE A 85 -10.67 -7.49 2.69
N PRO A 86 -10.18 -6.95 1.56
CA PRO A 86 -10.47 -7.53 0.25
C PRO A 86 -9.68 -8.84 0.05
N ASN A 87 -10.27 -9.78 -0.69
CA ASN A 87 -9.63 -11.07 -1.01
C ASN A 87 -8.34 -10.90 -1.85
N SER A 88 -8.23 -9.81 -2.61
CA SER A 88 -7.03 -9.44 -3.35
C SER A 88 -5.80 -9.25 -2.46
N LEU A 89 -5.98 -8.87 -1.19
CA LEU A 89 -4.88 -8.65 -0.24
C LEU A 89 -4.05 -9.93 -0.03
N ASP A 90 -4.65 -11.13 -0.15
CA ASP A 90 -3.90 -12.38 -0.10
C ASP A 90 -2.82 -12.46 -1.18
N ASN A 91 -3.17 -12.07 -2.40
CA ASN A 91 -2.23 -12.11 -3.52
C ASN A 91 -1.11 -11.11 -3.32
N HIS A 92 -1.43 -9.93 -2.77
CA HIS A 92 -0.44 -8.90 -2.42
C HIS A 92 0.51 -9.37 -1.30
N LEU A 93 0.00 -9.99 -0.24
CA LEU A 93 0.82 -10.53 0.84
C LEU A 93 1.72 -11.68 0.36
N ARG A 94 1.19 -12.60 -0.47
CA ARG A 94 1.99 -13.67 -1.08
C ARG A 94 3.14 -13.12 -1.94
N ARG A 95 2.92 -12.03 -2.67
CA ARG A 95 3.97 -11.36 -3.47
C ARG A 95 5.09 -10.77 -2.61
N LEU A 96 4.79 -10.40 -1.37
CA LEU A 96 5.76 -9.94 -0.37
C LEU A 96 6.41 -11.12 0.41
N GLY A 97 5.98 -12.36 0.18
CA GLY A 97 6.42 -13.52 0.98
C GLY A 97 5.85 -13.51 2.40
N LEU A 98 4.77 -12.77 2.64
CA LEU A 98 4.14 -12.63 3.95
C LEU A 98 3.02 -13.67 4.15
N GLY A 99 2.94 -14.21 5.36
CA GLY A 99 1.92 -15.19 5.74
C GLY A 99 0.56 -14.58 6.04
N GLY A 100 -0.51 -15.38 5.92
CA GLY A 100 -1.90 -14.93 6.13
C GLY A 100 -2.21 -14.45 7.56
N TRP A 101 -1.41 -14.82 8.56
CA TRP A 101 -1.56 -14.37 9.96
C TRP A 101 -1.46 -12.84 10.11
N ILE A 102 -0.75 -12.17 9.20
CA ILE A 102 -0.57 -10.72 9.21
C ILE A 102 -1.91 -9.98 9.00
N LYS A 103 -2.87 -10.58 8.28
CA LYS A 103 -4.19 -9.97 8.06
C LYS A 103 -4.90 -9.66 9.37
N GLY A 104 -4.88 -10.61 10.32
CA GLY A 104 -5.52 -10.42 11.61
C GLY A 104 -4.89 -9.29 12.41
N LEU A 105 -3.57 -9.11 12.30
CA LEU A 105 -2.86 -8.01 12.94
C LEU A 105 -3.20 -6.66 12.31
N MET A 106 -3.23 -6.58 10.98
CA MET A 106 -3.64 -5.38 10.26
C MET A 106 -5.08 -4.99 10.61
N GLN A 107 -6.00 -5.95 10.57
CA GLN A 107 -7.41 -5.72 10.92
C GLN A 107 -7.56 -5.22 12.36
N LYS A 108 -6.86 -5.88 13.31
CA LYS A 108 -6.87 -5.50 14.71
C LYS A 108 -6.33 -4.08 14.91
N ALA A 109 -5.23 -3.73 14.25
CA ALA A 109 -4.64 -2.39 14.35
C ALA A 109 -5.62 -1.31 13.88
N VAL A 110 -6.26 -1.50 12.72
CA VAL A 110 -7.24 -0.54 12.20
C VAL A 110 -8.44 -0.40 13.14
N LEU A 111 -9.01 -1.51 13.62
CA LEU A 111 -10.15 -1.48 14.54
C LEU A 111 -9.81 -0.80 15.87
N LEU A 112 -8.61 -1.04 16.41
CA LEU A 112 -8.16 -0.41 17.65
C LEU A 112 -7.99 1.11 17.48
N GLU A 113 -7.40 1.55 16.37
CA GLU A 113 -7.24 2.98 16.07
C GLU A 113 -8.60 3.66 15.83
N THR A 114 -9.50 3.05 15.05
CA THR A 114 -10.86 3.56 14.86
C THR A 114 -11.58 3.70 16.21
N ALA A 115 -11.50 2.69 17.08
CA ALA A 115 -12.09 2.74 18.41
C ALA A 115 -11.42 3.77 19.34
N CYS A 116 -10.11 4.01 19.18
CA CYS A 116 -9.38 5.03 19.92
C CYS A 116 -9.84 6.44 19.51
N ILE A 117 -9.97 6.69 18.20
CA ILE A 117 -10.46 7.96 17.64
C ILE A 117 -11.89 8.24 18.13
N VAL A 118 -12.79 7.25 18.03
CA VAL A 118 -14.18 7.39 18.51
C VAL A 118 -14.21 7.66 20.01
N ARG A 119 -13.43 6.93 20.82
CA ARG A 119 -13.36 7.18 22.27
C ARG A 119 -12.85 8.58 22.60
N ARG A 120 -11.81 9.05 21.91
CA ARG A 120 -11.31 10.42 22.07
C ARG A 120 -12.40 11.43 21.73
N PHE A 121 -13.09 11.27 20.61
CA PHE A 121 -14.18 12.16 20.21
C PHE A 121 -15.32 12.22 21.24
N LEU A 122 -15.78 11.06 21.72
CA LEU A 122 -16.84 10.99 22.73
C LEU A 122 -16.41 11.50 24.11
N SER A 123 -15.11 11.41 24.43
CA SER A 123 -14.56 11.93 25.69
C SER A 123 -14.30 13.45 25.64
N LEU A 124 -14.48 14.08 24.47
CA LEU A 124 -14.32 15.53 24.26
C LEU A 124 -15.66 16.29 24.36
N GLU A 125 -16.76 15.65 24.76
CA GLU A 125 -17.96 16.37 25.19
C GLU A 125 -17.66 17.16 26.50
N PRO A 126 -18.14 18.41 26.65
CA PRO A 126 -17.83 19.29 27.79
C PRO A 126 -18.32 18.79 29.14
#